data_AF-A0A2X4U9J8-F1
#
_entry.id   AF-A0A2X4U9J8-F1
#
_cell.length_a   1.000
_cell.length_b   1.000
_cell.length_c   1.000
_cell.angle_alpha   90.00
_cell.angle_beta   90.00
_cell.angle_gamma   90.00
#
_symmetry.space_group_name_H-M   'P 1'
#
loop_
_entity.id
_entity.type
_entity.pdbx_description
1 polymer ?
#
loop_
_entity_poly.entity_id
_entity_poly.type
_entity_poly.pdbx_seq_one_letter_code
_entity_poly.pdbx_strand_id
1 'polypeptide(L)'
;MLEGSIPFLDKKRLRQLRQPVCPFCNSNSEVRKHGLGNSGLQRYLCKNCRRTFQSRYYYHANYHDVSEKIDVLIGEGWSVRKISAHLKVSEETVYRRIRIQSSDESAK
;
A
#
# COMPACT_ATOMS: atom_id res chain seq x y z
N MET A 1 -39.43 -8.04 25.28
CA MET A 1 -38.84 -8.62 24.05
C MET A 1 -37.81 -7.65 23.48
N LEU A 2 -36.56 -7.69 23.95
CA LEU A 2 -35.39 -7.10 23.28
C LEU A 2 -34.16 -7.89 23.74
N GLU A 3 -34.06 -9.15 23.33
CA GLU A 3 -32.84 -9.95 23.47
C GLU A 3 -31.88 -9.50 22.36
N GLY A 4 -31.24 -8.35 22.55
CA GLY A 4 -30.17 -7.87 21.70
C GLY A 4 -28.91 -8.70 21.94
N SER A 5 -28.73 -9.77 21.18
CA SER A 5 -27.49 -10.56 21.20
C SER A 5 -26.33 -9.68 20.74
N ILE A 6 -25.52 -9.18 21.68
CA ILE A 6 -24.24 -8.54 21.38
C ILE A 6 -23.38 -9.59 20.68
N PRO A 7 -23.02 -9.42 19.39
CA PRO A 7 -22.29 -10.45 18.68
C PRO A 7 -20.92 -10.63 19.34
N PHE A 8 -20.66 -11.83 19.84
CA PHE A 8 -19.38 -12.23 20.42
C PHE A 8 -18.28 -11.95 19.40
N LEU A 9 -17.47 -10.91 19.64
CA LEU A 9 -16.32 -10.59 18.81
C LEU A 9 -15.31 -11.73 18.93
N ASP A 10 -15.36 -12.66 17.98
CA ASP A 10 -14.52 -13.85 18.02
C ASP A 10 -13.03 -13.49 17.93
N LYS A 11 -12.13 -14.32 18.51
CA LYS A 11 -10.68 -14.05 18.57
C LYS A 11 -10.04 -13.84 17.19
N LYS A 12 -10.66 -14.38 16.14
CA LYS A 12 -10.27 -14.16 14.73
C LYS A 12 -10.59 -12.72 14.28
N ARG A 13 -11.79 -12.21 14.60
CA ARG A 13 -12.20 -10.82 14.31
C ARG A 13 -11.37 -9.81 15.11
N LEU A 14 -11.08 -10.09 16.39
CA LEU A 14 -10.21 -9.24 17.21
C LEU A 14 -8.78 -9.10 16.64
N ARG A 15 -8.26 -10.16 16.01
CA ARG A 15 -6.96 -10.13 15.32
C ARG A 15 -7.01 -9.34 14.01
N GLN A 16 -8.07 -9.49 13.23
CA GLN A 16 -8.28 -8.71 11.99
C GLN A 16 -8.37 -7.21 12.26
N LEU A 17 -9.09 -6.79 13.31
CA LEU A 17 -9.19 -5.37 13.70
C LEU A 17 -7.84 -4.72 14.02
N ARG A 18 -6.82 -5.51 14.42
CA ARG A 18 -5.49 -5.03 14.77
C ARG A 18 -4.47 -5.13 13.64
N GLN A 19 -4.85 -5.72 12.51
CA GLN A 19 -3.98 -5.90 11.35
C GLN A 19 -4.26 -4.83 10.30
N PRO A 20 -3.23 -4.35 9.58
CA PRO A 20 -3.43 -3.39 8.50
C PRO A 20 -4.06 -4.08 7.30
N VAL A 21 -4.90 -3.34 6.58
CA VAL A 21 -5.44 -3.77 5.29
C VAL A 21 -4.30 -3.89 4.28
N CYS A 22 -4.27 -4.97 3.51
CA CYS A 22 -3.29 -5.13 2.45
C CYS A 22 -3.55 -4.09 1.33
N PRO A 23 -2.56 -3.25 0.96
CA PRO A 23 -2.75 -2.22 -0.07
C PRO A 23 -2.87 -2.79 -1.49
N PHE A 24 -2.54 -4.07 -1.68
CA PHE A 24 -2.57 -4.72 -3.00
C PHE A 24 -3.92 -5.37 -3.33
N CYS A 25 -4.64 -5.86 -2.32
CA CYS A 25 -5.90 -6.61 -2.53
C CYS A 25 -7.03 -6.11 -1.63
N ASN A 26 -6.82 -4.97 -0.95
CA ASN A 26 -7.75 -4.33 -0.04
C ASN A 26 -8.40 -5.28 0.99
N SER A 27 -7.70 -6.37 1.31
CA SER A 27 -8.18 -7.42 2.22
C SER A 27 -7.38 -7.42 3.51
N ASN A 28 -8.07 -7.57 4.62
CA ASN A 28 -7.48 -7.78 5.95
C ASN A 28 -7.78 -9.19 6.50
N SER A 29 -8.35 -10.06 5.66
CA SER A 29 -8.86 -11.36 6.10
C SER A 29 -7.75 -12.28 6.60
N GLU A 30 -6.61 -12.28 5.90
CA GLU A 30 -5.49 -13.18 6.14
C GLU A 30 -4.13 -12.46 6.13
N VAL A 31 -4.05 -11.33 6.83
CA VAL A 31 -2.78 -10.64 7.05
C VAL A 31 -2.08 -11.26 8.26
N ARG A 32 -0.76 -11.46 8.20
CA ARG A 32 0.04 -11.93 9.34
C ARG A 32 1.31 -11.12 9.47
N LYS A 33 1.82 -10.99 10.70
CA LYS A 33 3.13 -10.39 10.95
C LYS A 33 4.22 -11.27 10.32
N HIS A 34 5.14 -10.65 9.59
CA HIS A 34 6.20 -11.30 8.84
C HIS A 34 7.56 -10.68 9.22
N GLY A 35 7.84 -10.67 10.52
CA GLY A 35 9.07 -10.09 11.09
C GLY A 35 9.18 -8.57 10.96
N LEU A 36 10.36 -8.04 11.28
CA LEU A 36 10.69 -6.63 11.13
C LEU A 36 11.51 -6.43 9.84
N GLY A 37 11.39 -5.26 9.23
CA GLY A 37 12.31 -4.82 8.18
C GLY A 37 13.62 -4.31 8.79
N ASN A 38 14.61 -4.04 7.93
CA ASN A 38 15.89 -3.46 8.35
C ASN A 38 15.73 -2.08 9.04
N SER A 39 14.63 -1.38 8.73
CA SER A 39 14.24 -0.12 9.38
C SER A 39 13.62 -0.31 10.77
N GLY A 40 13.50 -1.54 11.27
CA GLY A 40 12.79 -1.87 12.52
C GLY A 40 11.26 -1.83 12.40
N LEU A 41 10.71 -1.50 11.22
CA LEU A 41 9.27 -1.42 11.00
C LEU A 41 8.66 -2.82 10.81
N GLN A 42 7.46 -3.03 11.34
CA GLN A 42 6.74 -4.29 11.21
C GLN A 42 6.38 -4.55 9.75
N ARG A 43 6.82 -5.71 9.23
CA ARG A 43 6.38 -6.25 7.94
C ARG A 43 5.20 -7.18 8.14
N TYR A 44 4.31 -7.18 7.16
CA TYR A 44 3.14 -8.03 7.10
C TYR A 44 3.14 -8.82 5.80
N LEU A 45 2.64 -10.05 5.86
CA LEU A 45 2.38 -10.90 4.71
C LEU A 45 0.86 -11.03 4.56
N CYS A 46 0.35 -10.67 3.39
CA CYS A 46 -1.01 -10.99 3.01
C CYS A 46 -1.03 -12.38 2.36
N LYS A 47 -1.76 -13.33 2.94
CA LYS A 47 -1.88 -14.68 2.34
C LYS A 47 -2.75 -14.71 1.09
N ASN A 48 -3.70 -13.78 0.96
CA ASN A 48 -4.60 -13.71 -0.19
C ASN A 48 -3.82 -13.40 -1.49
N CYS A 49 -3.03 -12.32 -1.49
CA CYS A 49 -2.21 -11.95 -2.65
C CYS A 49 -0.77 -12.46 -2.58
N ARG A 50 -0.37 -13.13 -1.48
CA ARG A 50 0.98 -13.63 -1.20
C ARG A 50 2.08 -12.55 -1.23
N ARG A 51 1.71 -11.27 -1.12
CA ARG A 51 2.66 -10.13 -1.10
C ARG A 51 2.98 -9.70 0.32
N THR A 52 4.22 -9.25 0.53
CA THR A 52 4.61 -8.59 1.78
C THR A 52 4.50 -7.08 1.65
N PHE A 53 4.08 -6.42 2.73
CA PHE A 53 3.95 -4.98 2.80
C PHE A 53 4.31 -4.48 4.19
N GLN A 54 4.61 -3.19 4.32
CA GLN A 54 4.77 -2.52 5.60
C GLN A 54 3.56 -1.60 5.82
N SER A 55 3.12 -1.44 7.06
CA SER A 55 2.03 -0.49 7.37
C SER A 55 2.47 0.96 7.19
N ARG A 56 3.76 1.23 7.43
CA ARG A 56 4.41 2.51 7.20
C ARG A 56 5.76 2.24 6.57
N TYR A 57 6.14 3.07 5.62
CA TYR A 57 7.48 3.10 5.05
C TYR A 57 8.21 4.36 5.51
N TYR A 58 9.52 4.23 5.71
CA TYR A 58 10.38 5.38 5.99
C TYR A 58 10.48 6.30 4.76
N TYR A 59 10.66 5.72 3.58
CA TYR A 59 10.71 6.44 2.32
C TYR A 59 9.32 6.48 1.68
N HIS A 60 8.81 7.69 1.41
CA HIS A 60 7.48 7.89 0.83
C HIS A 60 7.35 7.24 -0.56
N ALA A 61 8.45 7.23 -1.31
CA ALA A 61 8.58 6.52 -2.58
C ALA A 61 8.28 5.01 -2.54
N ASN A 62 8.20 4.38 -1.37
CA ASN A 62 7.92 2.95 -1.28
C ASN A 62 6.46 2.63 -0.98
N TYR A 63 5.62 3.64 -0.76
CA TYR A 63 4.18 3.39 -0.65
C TYR A 63 3.60 3.03 -2.03
N HIS A 64 2.64 2.12 -2.00
CA HIS A 64 2.01 1.53 -3.18
C HIS A 64 1.19 2.54 -3.99
N ASP A 65 0.56 3.48 -3.28
CA ASP A 65 -0.29 4.53 -3.85
C ASP A 65 0.50 5.57 -4.65
N VAL A 66 1.80 5.71 -4.41
CA VAL A 66 2.58 6.78 -5.06
C VAL A 66 2.72 6.54 -6.56
N SER A 67 2.74 5.29 -7.04
CA SER A 67 2.79 5.05 -8.50
C SER A 67 1.49 5.48 -9.16
N GLU A 68 0.35 5.02 -8.65
CA GLU A 68 -0.98 5.42 -9.14
C GLU A 68 -1.20 6.93 -9.05
N LYS A 69 -0.74 7.58 -7.97
CA LYS A 69 -0.80 9.04 -7.83
C LYS A 69 0.03 9.77 -8.89
N ILE A 70 1.20 9.24 -9.26
CA ILE A 70 2.01 9.85 -10.32
C ILE A 70 1.23 9.84 -11.64
N ASP A 71 0.54 8.73 -11.96
CA ASP A 71 -0.21 8.58 -13.20
C ASP A 71 -1.36 9.58 -13.29
N VAL A 72 -2.13 9.67 -12.20
CA VAL A 72 -3.24 10.63 -12.10
C VAL A 72 -2.72 12.05 -12.29
N LEU A 73 -1.63 12.43 -11.60
CA LEU A 73 -1.09 13.78 -11.68
C LEU A 73 -0.49 14.10 -13.07
N ILE A 74 0.09 13.13 -13.76
CA ILE A 74 0.54 13.29 -15.14
C ILE A 74 -0.66 13.47 -16.07
N GLY A 75 -1.73 12.68 -15.88
CA GLY A 75 -2.98 12.84 -16.63
C GLY A 75 -3.66 14.19 -16.42
N GLU A 76 -3.52 14.78 -15.23
CA GLU A 76 -3.93 16.16 -14.92
C GLU A 76 -3.00 17.23 -15.54
N GLY A 77 -1.89 16.84 -16.17
CA GLY A 77 -0.93 17.75 -16.80
C GLY A 77 0.07 18.39 -15.82
N TRP A 78 0.30 17.79 -14.65
CA TRP A 78 1.33 18.30 -13.74
C TRP A 78 2.73 18.02 -14.25
N SER A 79 3.64 18.99 -14.05
CA SER A 79 5.07 18.76 -14.33
C SER A 79 5.71 17.83 -13.30
N VAL A 80 6.74 17.09 -13.71
CA VAL A 80 7.50 16.17 -12.83
C VAL A 80 7.99 16.87 -11.56
N ARG A 81 8.47 18.11 -11.68
CA ARG A 81 8.91 18.92 -10.54
C ARG A 81 7.77 19.23 -9.56
N LYS A 82 6.58 19.55 -10.07
CA LYS A 82 5.39 19.80 -9.24
C LYS A 82 4.95 18.51 -8.52
N ILE A 83 4.96 17.38 -9.21
CA ILE A 83 4.65 16.05 -8.65
C ILE A 83 5.64 15.68 -7.54
N SER A 84 6.94 15.84 -7.80
CA SER A 84 8.01 15.58 -6.84
C SER A 84 7.83 16.37 -5.55
N ALA A 85 7.55 17.68 -5.66
CA ALA A 85 7.30 18.55 -4.53
C ALA A 85 6.04 18.14 -3.75
N HIS A 86 4.96 17.77 -4.45
CA HIS A 86 3.69 17.41 -3.83
C HIS A 86 3.75 16.06 -3.10
N LEU A 87 4.34 15.04 -3.72
CA LEU A 87 4.46 13.69 -3.15
C LEU A 87 5.65 13.54 -2.20
N LYS A 88 6.53 14.54 -2.12
CA LYS A 88 7.79 14.51 -1.34
C LYS A 88 8.69 13.33 -1.74
N VAL A 89 8.82 13.14 -3.05
CA VAL A 89 9.62 12.07 -3.67
C VAL A 89 10.59 12.70 -4.66
N SER A 90 11.80 12.16 -4.83
CA SER A 90 12.77 12.73 -5.77
C SER A 90 12.26 12.69 -7.22
N GLU A 91 12.60 13.70 -8.01
CA GLU A 91 12.27 13.76 -9.45
C GLU A 91 12.75 12.50 -10.18
N GLU A 92 13.94 11.99 -9.84
CA GLU A 92 14.49 10.76 -10.41
C GLU A 92 13.58 9.54 -10.19
N THR A 93 12.96 9.43 -9.01
CA THR A 93 12.01 8.34 -8.73
C THR A 93 10.74 8.50 -9.56
N VAL A 94 10.30 9.73 -9.80
CA VAL A 94 9.15 10.02 -10.67
C VAL A 94 9.47 9.61 -12.10
N TYR A 95 10.61 10.06 -12.66
CA TYR A 95 11.07 9.67 -14.00
C TYR A 95 11.19 8.15 -14.15
N ARG A 96 11.77 7.47 -13.16
CA ARG A 96 11.90 6.01 -13.19
C ARG A 96 10.56 5.29 -13.32
N ARG A 97 9.54 5.76 -12.60
CA ARG A 97 8.20 5.14 -12.62
C ARG A 97 7.48 5.36 -13.94
N ILE A 98 7.58 6.58 -14.47
CA ILE A 98 7.07 6.91 -15.81
C ILE A 98 7.68 5.96 -16.86
N ARG A 99 9.01 5.72 -16.78
CA ARG A 99 9.69 4.80 -17.70
C ARG A 99 9.20 3.35 -17.57
N ILE A 100 9.05 2.83 -16.35
CA ILE A 100 8.61 1.45 -16.11
C ILE A 100 7.21 1.19 -16.69
N GLN A 101 6.30 2.16 -16.61
CA GLN A 101 4.95 2.01 -17.14
C GLN A 101 4.91 1.95 -18.66
N SER A 102 5.73 2.76 -19.34
CA SER A 102 5.83 2.71 -20.81
C SER A 102 6.31 1.34 -21.33
N SER A 103 7.06 0.58 -20.52
CA SER A 103 7.46 -0.78 -20.86
C SER A 103 6.38 -1.84 -20.59
N ASP A 104 5.50 -1.63 -19.61
CA ASP A 104 4.43 -2.59 -19.28
C ASP A 104 3.28 -2.56 -20.32
N GLU A 105 3.08 -1.44 -21.02
CA GLU A 105 2.11 -1.31 -22.12
C GLU A 105 2.57 -1.97 -23.43
N SER A 106 3.88 -2.18 -23.61
CA SER A 106 4.44 -2.85 -24.80
C SER A 106 4.46 -4.39 -24.67
N ALA A 107 4.05 -4.92 -23.52
CA ALA A 107 4.06 -6.35 -23.21
C ALA A 107 2.64 -6.96 -23.11
N LYS A 108 1.62 -6.24 -23.56
CA LYS A 108 0.23 -6.70 -23.66
C LYS A 108 -0.19 -6.96 -25.10
#